data_AF-S7S0N6-F1
#
_entry.id   AF-S7S0N6-F1
#
_cell.length_a   1.000
_cell.length_b   1.000
_cell.length_c   1.000
_cell.angle_alpha   90.00
_cell.angle_beta   90.00
_cell.angle_gamma   90.00
#
_symmetry.space_group_name_H-M   'P 1'
#
loop_
_entity.id
_entity.type
_entity.pdbx_description
1 polymer ?
#
loop_
_entity_poly.entity_id
_entity_poly.type
_entity_poly.pdbx_seq_one_letter_code
_entity_poly.pdbx_strand_id
1 'polypeptide(L)'
;MSSKVSKLTQDVTDHRKKLSTTAEENEERTNAENDAELRRLIHTKLLSGSLNPELDMKPAQRRKALEGRLLELAGEVKLGKGEKSVKTAERNKAAQKVRLGMLSKQKERDGKQLEEAKNLGNYHPTIKKLFEPASQRNTRKREKGLTMGVGKFKRGVLKLSKEDISSIQGQASARPMRGKGRPSGRRK
;
A
#
# COMPACT_ATOMS: atom_id res chain seq x y z
N MET A 1 37.30 31.70 21.59
CA MET A 1 36.67 30.51 22.21
C MET A 1 35.59 30.02 21.25
N SER A 2 35.85 28.90 20.55
CA SER A 2 35.12 28.50 19.33
C SER A 2 33.89 27.65 19.66
N SER A 3 32.72 28.08 19.18
CA SER A 3 31.43 27.41 19.22
C SER A 3 31.28 26.43 18.05
N LYS A 4 31.76 25.20 18.21
CA LYS A 4 31.43 24.08 17.30
C LYS A 4 30.83 22.94 18.11
N VAL A 5 29.52 22.73 17.93
CA VAL A 5 28.78 21.57 18.41
C VAL A 5 29.23 20.37 17.57
N SER A 6 29.95 19.44 18.19
CA SER A 6 30.35 18.18 17.59
C SER A 6 29.13 17.40 17.15
N LYS A 7 29.05 17.04 15.87
CA LYS A 7 27.98 16.23 15.30
C LYS A 7 28.04 14.83 15.91
N LEU A 8 27.15 14.56 16.85
CA LEU A 8 26.99 13.29 17.56
C LEU A 8 26.16 12.31 16.70
N THR A 9 26.58 12.10 15.45
CA THR A 9 25.96 11.14 14.51
C THR A 9 27.04 10.38 13.73
N GLN A 10 27.88 9.70 14.50
CA GLN A 10 28.78 8.60 14.13
C GLN A 10 28.74 7.73 15.40
N ASP A 11 28.25 6.49 15.44
CA ASP A 11 28.12 5.46 14.44
C ASP A 11 26.84 4.65 14.70
N VAL A 12 25.89 4.63 13.76
CA VAL A 12 24.96 3.50 13.70
C VAL A 12 25.75 2.41 13.01
N THR A 13 26.42 1.59 13.81
CA THR A 13 27.14 0.41 13.32
C THR A 13 26.21 -0.37 12.41
N ASP A 14 26.59 -0.49 11.14
CA ASP A 14 26.03 -1.48 10.23
C ASP A 14 25.95 -2.81 10.97
N HIS A 15 24.72 -3.31 11.16
CA HIS A 15 24.48 -4.62 11.68
C HIS A 15 25.07 -5.64 10.69
N ARG A 16 26.37 -5.94 10.85
CA ARG A 16 26.99 -7.10 10.22
C ARG A 16 26.14 -8.29 10.62
N LYS A 17 25.47 -8.90 9.64
CA LYS A 17 24.75 -10.17 9.81
C LYS A 17 25.71 -11.14 10.49
N LYS A 18 25.52 -11.38 11.79
CA LYS A 18 26.10 -12.55 12.44
C LYS A 18 25.55 -13.75 11.68
N LEU A 19 26.41 -14.70 11.33
CA LEU A 19 25.93 -16.01 10.89
C LEU A 19 25.18 -16.60 12.08
N SER A 20 23.86 -16.66 11.97
CA SER A 20 23.00 -17.31 12.93
C SER A 20 23.44 -18.76 13.08
N THR A 21 23.55 -19.23 14.31
CA THR A 21 23.72 -20.66 14.57
C THR A 21 22.44 -21.39 14.14
N THR A 22 22.52 -22.67 13.78
CA THR A 22 21.35 -23.46 13.36
C THR A 22 20.25 -23.52 14.43
N ALA A 23 20.60 -23.34 15.70
CA ALA A 23 19.65 -23.22 16.81
C ALA A 23 18.89 -21.88 16.77
N GLU A 24 19.59 -20.76 16.58
CA GLU A 24 18.97 -19.43 16.41
C GLU A 24 18.06 -19.39 15.18
N GLU A 25 18.43 -20.06 14.07
CA GLU A 25 17.56 -20.15 12.89
C GLU A 25 16.27 -20.94 13.15
N ASN A 26 16.33 -21.98 13.99
CA ASN A 26 15.14 -22.74 14.37
C ASN A 26 14.24 -21.93 15.32
N GLU A 27 14.82 -21.17 16.25
CA GLU A 27 14.08 -20.25 17.12
C GLU A 27 13.43 -19.10 16.32
N GLU A 28 14.11 -18.55 15.32
CA GLU A 28 13.52 -17.55 14.42
C GLU A 28 12.35 -18.12 13.61
N ARG A 29 12.44 -19.39 13.18
CA ARG A 29 11.33 -20.08 12.48
C ARG A 29 10.13 -20.28 13.39
N THR A 30 10.34 -20.82 14.60
CA THR A 30 9.23 -21.03 15.55
C THR A 30 8.59 -19.72 15.97
N ASN A 31 9.38 -18.66 16.18
CA ASN A 31 8.86 -17.33 16.46
C ASN A 31 8.06 -16.76 15.29
N ALA A 32 8.52 -16.94 14.05
CA ALA A 32 7.79 -16.50 12.86
C ALA A 32 6.46 -17.25 12.66
N GLU A 33 6.45 -18.55 12.99
CA GLU A 33 5.24 -19.39 13.00
C GLU A 33 4.25 -18.92 14.07
N ASN A 34 4.72 -18.74 15.32
CA ASN A 34 3.92 -18.22 16.43
C ASN A 34 3.33 -16.84 16.11
N ASP A 35 4.11 -15.95 15.50
CA ASP A 35 3.65 -14.65 15.04
C ASP A 35 2.60 -14.77 13.92
N ALA A 36 2.75 -15.74 13.02
CA ALA A 36 1.77 -16.00 11.97
C ALA A 36 0.45 -16.52 12.55
N GLU A 37 0.54 -17.42 13.54
CA GLU A 37 -0.62 -17.91 14.28
C GLU A 37 -1.29 -16.80 15.08
N LEU A 38 -0.52 -15.96 15.78
CA LEU A 38 -1.04 -14.82 16.52
C LEU A 38 -1.76 -13.85 15.58
N ARG A 39 -1.16 -13.49 14.44
CA ARG A 39 -1.82 -12.65 13.41
C ARG A 39 -3.12 -13.28 12.93
N ARG A 40 -3.14 -14.61 12.74
CA ARG A 40 -4.35 -15.35 12.37
C ARG A 40 -5.40 -15.25 13.47
N LEU A 41 -5.04 -15.49 14.72
CA LEU A 41 -5.95 -15.49 15.87
C LEU A 41 -6.53 -14.10 16.15
N ILE A 42 -5.72 -13.05 16.06
CA ILE A 42 -6.16 -11.66 16.23
C ILE A 42 -7.29 -11.33 15.25
N HIS A 43 -7.08 -11.61 13.97
CA HIS A 43 -8.07 -11.29 12.94
C HIS A 43 -9.24 -12.27 12.87
N THR A 44 -9.08 -13.52 13.31
CA THR A 44 -10.13 -14.55 13.21
C THR A 44 -10.92 -14.77 14.49
N LYS A 45 -10.30 -14.81 15.67
CA LYS A 45 -10.98 -15.12 16.94
C LYS A 45 -11.25 -13.86 17.75
N LEU A 46 -10.21 -13.07 18.04
CA LEU A 46 -10.31 -11.99 19.02
C LEU A 46 -11.10 -10.78 18.49
N LEU A 47 -10.82 -10.34 17.27
CA LEU A 47 -11.40 -9.11 16.71
C LEU A 47 -12.57 -9.35 15.75
N SER A 48 -12.84 -10.59 15.33
CA SER A 48 -13.99 -10.88 14.45
C SER A 48 -15.12 -11.53 15.23
N GLY A 49 -16.26 -10.84 15.27
CA GLY A 49 -17.34 -11.12 16.22
C GLY A 49 -18.14 -12.40 16.02
N SER A 50 -17.78 -13.29 15.09
CA SER A 50 -18.52 -14.55 14.85
C SER A 50 -18.14 -15.71 15.77
N LEU A 51 -17.01 -15.67 16.49
CA LEU A 51 -16.61 -16.76 17.40
C LEU A 51 -16.48 -16.35 18.87
N ASN A 52 -16.64 -15.07 19.19
CA ASN A 52 -16.74 -14.64 20.58
C ASN A 52 -18.20 -14.78 21.00
N PRO A 53 -18.55 -15.79 21.82
CA PRO A 53 -19.92 -15.98 22.29
C PRO A 53 -20.40 -14.82 23.16
N GLU A 54 -19.47 -14.04 23.72
CA GLU A 54 -19.72 -12.83 24.51
C GLU A 54 -20.23 -11.64 23.68
N LEU A 55 -20.08 -11.70 22.34
CA LEU A 55 -20.68 -10.69 21.46
C LEU A 55 -22.10 -11.16 21.10
N ASP A 56 -23.10 -10.46 21.63
CA ASP A 56 -24.54 -10.65 21.35
C ASP A 56 -24.92 -10.26 19.90
N MET A 57 -24.29 -10.92 18.94
CA MET A 57 -24.48 -10.72 17.52
C MET A 57 -25.80 -11.36 17.06
N LYS A 58 -26.52 -10.65 16.19
CA LYS A 58 -27.74 -11.20 15.57
C LYS A 58 -27.39 -12.44 14.73
N PRO A 59 -28.25 -13.47 14.65
CA PRO A 59 -27.98 -14.69 13.86
C PRO A 59 -27.61 -14.39 12.39
N ALA A 60 -28.26 -13.40 11.78
CA ALA A 60 -27.95 -12.97 10.42
C ALA A 60 -26.53 -12.39 10.26
N GLN A 61 -26.02 -11.68 11.27
CA GLN A 61 -24.65 -11.16 11.25
C GLN A 61 -23.64 -12.29 11.45
N ARG A 62 -23.95 -13.26 12.32
CA ARG A 62 -23.11 -14.46 12.53
C ARG A 62 -22.93 -15.23 11.23
N ARG A 63 -24.01 -15.48 10.47
CA ARG A 63 -23.95 -16.17 9.16
C ARG A 63 -23.03 -15.45 8.17
N LYS A 64 -23.18 -14.13 8.01
CA LYS A 64 -22.34 -13.34 7.10
C LYS A 64 -20.86 -13.32 7.49
N ALA A 65 -20.60 -13.30 8.79
CA ALA A 65 -19.24 -13.35 9.31
C ALA A 65 -18.61 -14.75 9.11
N LEU A 66 -19.38 -15.83 9.25
CA LEU A 66 -18.94 -17.19 8.89
C LEU A 66 -18.66 -17.33 7.38
N GLU A 67 -19.57 -16.85 6.52
CA GLU A 67 -19.36 -16.82 5.06
C GLU A 67 -18.10 -16.02 4.70
N GLY A 68 -17.89 -14.87 5.33
CA GLY A 68 -16.69 -14.07 5.15
C GLY A 68 -15.41 -14.83 5.51
N ARG A 69 -15.44 -15.63 6.59
CA ARG A 69 -14.30 -16.46 6.98
C ARG A 69 -14.03 -17.59 6.00
N LEU A 70 -15.06 -18.22 5.44
CA LEU A 70 -14.88 -19.23 4.40
C LEU A 70 -14.13 -18.65 3.20
N LEU A 71 -14.44 -17.41 2.80
CA LEU A 71 -13.72 -16.71 1.73
C LEU A 71 -12.27 -16.35 2.11
N GLU A 72 -12.01 -16.04 3.37
CA GLU A 72 -10.65 -15.80 3.87
C GLU A 72 -9.81 -17.08 3.90
N LEU A 73 -10.38 -18.20 4.34
CA LEU A 73 -9.73 -19.52 4.34
C LEU A 73 -9.48 -20.03 2.92
N ALA A 74 -10.39 -19.75 1.98
CA ALA A 74 -10.22 -20.03 0.56
C ALA A 74 -9.13 -19.15 -0.10
N GLY A 75 -8.63 -18.13 0.58
CA GLY A 75 -7.58 -17.24 0.08
C GLY A 75 -8.05 -16.18 -0.92
N GLU A 76 -9.35 -16.05 -1.17
CA GLU A 76 -9.91 -15.05 -2.09
C GLU A 76 -9.85 -13.64 -1.52
N VAL A 77 -9.91 -13.52 -0.18
CA VAL A 77 -9.97 -12.25 0.53
C VAL A 77 -8.92 -12.20 1.63
N LYS A 78 -8.35 -11.02 1.86
CA LYS A 78 -7.40 -10.80 2.97
C LYS A 78 -8.09 -11.05 4.32
N LEU A 79 -7.34 -11.63 5.25
CA LEU A 79 -7.79 -11.92 6.60
C LEU A 79 -8.43 -10.68 7.27
N GLY A 80 -9.59 -10.87 7.90
CA GLY A 80 -10.38 -9.81 8.54
C GLY A 80 -11.15 -8.89 7.59
N LYS A 81 -11.16 -9.15 6.28
CA LYS A 81 -11.94 -8.37 5.28
C LYS A 81 -13.07 -9.14 4.62
N GLY A 82 -13.23 -10.42 4.92
CA GLY A 82 -14.23 -11.32 4.35
C GLY A 82 -15.66 -10.89 4.66
N GLU A 83 -15.97 -10.48 5.89
CA GLU A 83 -17.33 -10.01 6.21
C GLU A 83 -17.70 -8.77 5.37
N LYS A 84 -16.74 -7.86 5.17
CA LYS A 84 -16.95 -6.67 4.34
C LYS A 84 -17.13 -7.04 2.88
N SER A 85 -16.37 -8.00 2.34
CA SER A 85 -16.54 -8.44 0.95
C SER A 85 -17.92 -9.07 0.74
N VAL A 86 -18.38 -9.94 1.63
CA VAL A 86 -19.73 -10.54 1.59
C VAL A 86 -20.80 -9.47 1.62
N LYS A 87 -20.73 -8.51 2.57
CA LYS A 87 -21.69 -7.39 2.63
C LYS A 87 -21.68 -6.56 1.36
N THR A 88 -20.51 -6.30 0.77
CA THR A 88 -20.45 -5.57 -0.52
C THR A 88 -21.06 -6.36 -1.66
N ALA A 89 -20.87 -7.67 -1.71
CA ALA A 89 -21.44 -8.55 -2.73
C ALA A 89 -22.97 -8.61 -2.64
N GLU A 90 -23.53 -8.77 -1.44
CA GLU A 90 -24.98 -8.69 -1.20
C GLU A 90 -25.54 -7.33 -1.64
N ARG A 91 -24.85 -6.25 -1.26
CA ARG A 91 -25.26 -4.88 -1.58
C ARG A 91 -25.22 -4.58 -3.08
N ASN A 92 -24.36 -5.29 -3.83
CA ASN A 92 -24.30 -5.17 -5.28
C ASN A 92 -25.46 -5.87 -6.00
N LYS A 93 -26.18 -6.77 -5.32
CA LYS A 93 -27.43 -7.37 -5.85
C LYS A 93 -28.61 -6.38 -5.83
N ALA A 94 -28.54 -5.34 -5.01
CA ALA A 94 -29.60 -4.33 -4.91
C ALA A 94 -29.60 -3.35 -6.10
N ALA A 95 -30.77 -2.79 -6.41
CA ALA A 95 -30.93 -1.78 -7.45
C ALA A 95 -30.00 -0.56 -7.22
N GLN A 96 -29.58 0.07 -8.33
CA GLN A 96 -28.57 1.14 -8.30
C GLN A 96 -28.95 2.31 -7.37
N LYS A 97 -30.21 2.77 -7.40
CA LYS A 97 -30.69 3.88 -6.54
C LYS A 97 -30.52 3.56 -5.06
N VAL A 98 -30.95 2.36 -4.65
CA VAL A 98 -30.85 1.88 -3.26
C VAL A 98 -29.38 1.73 -2.86
N ARG A 99 -28.56 1.16 -3.76
CA ARG A 99 -27.13 1.01 -3.57
C ARG A 99 -26.44 2.37 -3.41
N LEU A 100 -26.78 3.38 -4.21
CA LEU A 100 -26.20 4.73 -4.04
C LEU A 100 -26.63 5.38 -2.73
N GLY A 101 -27.92 5.29 -2.37
CA GLY A 101 -28.44 5.81 -1.10
C GLY A 101 -27.80 5.16 0.14
N MET A 102 -27.52 3.85 0.08
CA MET A 102 -26.76 3.18 1.13
C MET A 102 -25.31 3.68 1.24
N LEU A 103 -24.65 4.01 0.12
CA LEU A 103 -23.29 4.57 0.16
C LEU A 103 -23.27 5.99 0.71
N SER A 104 -24.20 6.85 0.28
CA SER A 104 -24.26 8.22 0.78
C SER A 104 -24.50 8.23 2.29
N LYS A 105 -25.47 7.43 2.76
CA LYS A 105 -25.75 7.32 4.20
C LYS A 105 -24.57 6.73 5.00
N GLN A 106 -23.80 5.82 4.42
CA GLN A 106 -22.57 5.33 5.07
C GLN A 106 -21.53 6.45 5.19
N LYS A 107 -21.28 7.20 4.11
CA LYS A 107 -20.34 8.33 4.12
C LYS A 107 -20.74 9.42 5.13
N GLU A 108 -22.03 9.72 5.24
CA GLU A 108 -22.55 10.66 6.23
C GLU A 108 -22.27 10.20 7.67
N ARG A 109 -22.48 8.90 7.97
CA ARG A 109 -22.16 8.34 9.30
C ARG A 109 -20.66 8.39 9.59
N ASP A 110 -19.84 8.01 8.62
CA ASP A 110 -18.38 8.04 8.76
C ASP A 110 -17.88 9.48 8.98
N GLY A 111 -18.51 10.47 8.32
CA GLY A 111 -18.24 11.90 8.52
C GLY A 111 -18.61 12.39 9.91
N LYS A 112 -19.79 12.01 10.43
CA LYS A 112 -20.21 12.34 11.81
C LYS A 112 -19.26 11.73 12.85
N GLN A 113 -18.89 10.47 12.70
CA GLN A 113 -17.92 9.81 13.60
C GLN A 113 -16.56 10.52 13.60
N LEU A 114 -16.12 11.01 12.44
CA LEU A 114 -14.92 11.82 12.32
C LEU A 114 -15.02 13.16 13.04
N GLU A 115 -16.16 13.84 12.95
CA GLU A 115 -16.42 15.09 13.66
C GLU A 115 -16.50 14.87 15.17
N GLU A 116 -17.22 13.84 15.61
CA GLU A 116 -17.29 13.42 17.02
C GLU A 116 -15.89 13.09 17.58
N ALA A 117 -15.08 12.32 16.84
CA ALA A 117 -13.72 12.00 17.25
C ALA A 117 -12.82 13.25 17.33
N LYS A 118 -13.02 14.24 16.46
CA LYS A 118 -12.31 15.53 16.55
C LYS A 118 -12.76 16.34 17.76
N ASN A 119 -14.07 16.40 18.01
CA ASN A 119 -14.65 17.15 19.13
C ASN A 119 -14.21 16.56 20.48
N LEU A 120 -14.10 15.23 20.56
CA LEU A 120 -13.62 14.51 21.74
C LEU A 120 -12.09 14.55 21.90
N GLY A 121 -11.35 15.07 20.91
CA GLY A 121 -9.88 15.08 20.91
C GLY A 121 -9.22 13.72 20.62
N ASN A 122 -10.00 12.69 20.28
CA ASN A 122 -9.50 11.35 19.94
C ASN A 122 -8.93 11.26 18.51
N TYR A 123 -9.03 12.32 17.73
CA TYR A 123 -8.50 12.38 16.37
C TYR A 123 -7.02 12.79 16.36
N HIS A 124 -6.16 11.94 15.81
CA HIS A 124 -4.75 12.25 15.56
C HIS A 124 -4.38 11.95 14.09
N PRO A 125 -3.54 12.77 13.42
CA PRO A 125 -3.15 12.56 12.02
C PRO A 125 -2.56 11.18 11.72
N THR A 126 -1.87 10.54 12.67
CA THR A 126 -1.33 9.18 12.51
C THR A 126 -2.43 8.11 12.43
N ILE A 127 -3.58 8.36 13.05
CA ILE A 127 -4.74 7.45 13.15
C ILE A 127 -5.78 7.74 12.06
N LYS A 128 -5.57 8.77 11.22
CA LYS A 128 -6.44 9.12 10.09
C LYS A 128 -6.85 7.93 9.22
N LYS A 129 -5.97 6.93 9.05
CA LYS A 129 -6.24 5.72 8.26
C LYS A 129 -7.35 4.83 8.82
N LEU A 130 -7.64 4.90 10.13
CA LEU A 130 -8.72 4.13 10.74
C LEU A 130 -10.09 4.71 10.42
N PHE A 131 -10.15 6.04 10.27
CA PHE A 131 -11.38 6.76 9.96
C PHE A 131 -11.59 7.00 8.46
N GLU A 132 -10.54 6.89 7.65
CA GLU A 132 -10.68 6.97 6.20
C GLU A 132 -11.45 5.73 5.71
N PRO A 133 -12.56 5.90 4.94
CA PRO A 133 -13.25 4.76 4.38
C PRO A 133 -12.27 3.95 3.55
N ALA A 134 -12.44 2.62 3.51
CA ALA A 134 -11.60 1.69 2.76
C ALA A 134 -11.78 1.85 1.23
N SER A 135 -11.52 3.05 0.73
CA SER A 135 -11.40 3.36 -0.68
C SER A 135 -10.11 2.74 -1.16
N GLN A 136 -10.20 2.01 -2.28
CA GLN A 136 -9.00 1.53 -2.96
C GLN A 136 -8.17 2.76 -3.33
N ARG A 137 -6.98 2.88 -2.72
CA ARG A 137 -6.02 3.90 -3.15
C ARG A 137 -5.79 3.69 -4.64
N ASN A 138 -6.10 4.71 -5.45
CA ASN A 138 -5.80 4.67 -6.87
C ASN A 138 -4.27 4.56 -7.02
N THR A 139 -3.79 3.34 -7.24
CA THR A 139 -2.38 3.04 -7.58
C THR A 139 -2.05 3.42 -9.02
N ARG A 140 -3.04 3.92 -9.77
CA ARG A 140 -2.87 4.35 -11.14
C ARG A 140 -1.91 5.54 -11.18
N LYS A 141 -0.77 5.34 -11.84
CA LYS A 141 0.17 6.41 -12.14
C LYS A 141 -0.56 7.41 -13.03
N ARG A 142 -0.43 8.70 -12.71
CA ARG A 142 -0.99 9.79 -13.54
C ARG A 142 -0.47 9.65 -14.97
N GLU A 143 -1.39 9.60 -15.93
CA GLU A 143 -1.04 9.63 -17.35
C GLU A 143 -0.35 10.95 -17.67
N LYS A 144 0.81 10.88 -18.32
CA LYS A 144 1.66 12.06 -18.57
C LYS A 144 1.30 12.80 -19.86
N GLY A 145 0.20 12.44 -20.52
CA GLY A 145 -0.19 12.96 -21.82
C GLY A 145 0.81 12.63 -22.93
N LEU A 146 0.61 13.21 -24.11
CA LEU A 146 1.56 13.10 -25.21
C LEU A 146 2.79 13.96 -24.89
N THR A 147 3.97 13.35 -24.84
CA THR A 147 5.22 14.09 -24.61
C THR A 147 5.77 14.62 -25.92
N MET A 148 6.31 15.84 -25.90
CA MET A 148 7.05 16.41 -27.03
C MET A 148 8.37 15.67 -27.21
N GLY A 149 8.74 15.36 -28.46
CA GLY A 149 9.98 14.65 -28.79
C GLY A 149 11.24 15.51 -28.84
N VAL A 150 11.13 16.82 -28.54
CA VAL A 150 12.24 17.78 -28.61
C VAL A 150 12.49 18.44 -27.26
N GLY A 151 13.73 18.38 -26.79
CA GLY A 151 14.17 19.05 -25.57
C GLY A 151 13.42 18.68 -24.29
N LYS A 152 13.64 19.46 -23.22
CA LYS A 152 12.97 19.31 -21.92
C LYS A 152 12.22 20.58 -21.57
N PHE A 153 10.89 20.51 -21.52
CA PHE A 153 10.07 21.61 -21.04
C PHE A 153 10.02 21.60 -19.51
N LYS A 154 10.54 22.64 -18.86
CA LYS A 154 10.54 22.77 -17.39
C LYS A 154 10.27 24.22 -17.01
N ARG A 155 9.30 24.45 -16.12
CA ARG A 155 8.94 25.77 -15.57
C ARG A 155 8.65 26.82 -16.67
N GLY A 156 7.89 26.45 -17.70
CA GLY A 156 7.51 27.37 -18.78
C GLY A 156 8.58 27.61 -19.85
N VAL A 157 9.79 27.05 -19.70
CA VAL A 157 10.89 27.24 -20.64
C VAL A 157 11.25 25.91 -21.32
N LEU A 158 11.37 25.94 -22.64
CA LEU A 158 11.88 24.83 -23.43
C LEU A 158 13.41 24.85 -23.43
N LYS A 159 14.03 23.82 -22.84
CA LYS A 159 15.48 23.64 -22.89
C LYS A 159 15.84 22.71 -24.04
N LEU A 160 16.52 23.25 -25.05
CA LEU A 160 17.04 22.49 -26.19
C LEU A 160 18.50 22.14 -25.95
N SER A 161 18.89 20.90 -26.26
CA SER A 161 20.30 20.53 -26.31
C SER A 161 20.92 20.97 -27.64
N LYS A 162 22.24 21.12 -27.69
CA LYS A 162 22.95 21.39 -28.96
C LYS A 162 22.68 20.30 -30.01
N GLU A 163 22.50 19.06 -29.57
CA GLU A 163 22.16 17.91 -30.42
C GLU A 163 20.76 18.07 -31.04
N ASP A 164 19.76 18.48 -30.26
CA ASP A 164 18.39 18.76 -30.75
C ASP A 164 18.38 19.90 -31.78
N ILE A 165 19.21 20.92 -31.57
CA ILE A 165 19.33 22.05 -32.50
C ILE A 165 19.99 21.59 -33.81
N SER A 166 21.08 20.82 -33.72
CA SER A 166 21.81 20.32 -34.89
C SER A 166 21.00 19.35 -35.75
N SER A 167 20.14 18.53 -35.14
CA SER A 167 19.30 17.56 -35.86
C SER A 167 18.20 18.25 -36.68
N ILE A 168 17.69 19.39 -36.20
CA ILE A 168 16.67 20.19 -36.90
C ILE A 168 17.30 21.06 -38.00
N GLN A 169 18.51 21.58 -37.77
CA GLN A 169 19.21 22.44 -38.73
C GLN A 169 19.81 21.69 -39.94
N GLY A 170 19.58 20.38 -40.06
CA GLY A 170 19.94 19.61 -41.24
C GLY A 170 21.44 19.37 -41.43
N GLN A 171 22.30 19.76 -40.46
CA GLN A 171 23.68 19.30 -40.43
C GLN A 171 23.70 17.86 -39.90
N ALA A 172 23.37 16.93 -40.79
CA ALA A 172 23.79 15.56 -40.65
C ALA A 172 25.33 15.54 -40.64
N SER A 173 25.96 15.77 -39.49
CA SER A 173 27.31 15.26 -39.28
C SER A 173 27.16 13.75 -39.30
N ALA A 174 27.49 13.15 -40.44
CA ALA A 174 27.62 11.72 -40.59
C ALA A 174 28.43 11.19 -39.39
N ARG A 175 27.76 10.53 -38.44
CA ARG A 175 28.48 9.76 -37.44
C ARG A 175 28.86 8.45 -38.11
N PRO A 176 30.16 8.09 -38.13
CA PRO A 176 30.56 6.76 -38.56
C PRO A 176 29.92 5.77 -37.60
N MET A 177 29.34 4.71 -38.15
CA MET A 177 28.93 3.49 -37.44
C MET A 177 30.08 3.03 -36.53
N ARG A 178 30.02 3.39 -35.25
CA ARG A 178 30.99 2.92 -34.26
C ARG A 178 30.40 1.69 -33.57
N GLY A 179 30.77 0.55 -34.15
CA GLY A 179 30.90 -0.77 -33.54
C GLY A 179 30.02 -1.09 -32.35
N LYS A 180 29.02 -1.94 -32.59
CA LYS A 180 28.38 -2.80 -31.60
C LYS A 180 29.46 -3.57 -30.83
N GLY A 181 29.78 -3.13 -29.62
CA GLY A 181 30.62 -3.90 -28.69
C GLY A 181 29.96 -5.24 -28.40
N ARG A 182 30.57 -6.32 -28.90
CA ARG A 182 30.36 -7.69 -28.43
C ARG A 182 30.66 -7.75 -26.93
N PRO A 183 29.80 -8.31 -26.07
CA PRO A 183 30.26 -8.88 -24.82
C PRO A 183 30.85 -10.26 -25.13
N SER A 184 32.18 -10.29 -25.32
CA SER A 184 32.97 -11.50 -25.11
C SER A 184 33.17 -11.65 -23.60
N GLY A 185 32.63 -12.71 -23.00
CA GLY A 185 32.70 -12.91 -21.56
C GLY A 185 32.14 -14.26 -21.09
N ARG A 186 32.67 -15.35 -21.65
CA ARG A 186 32.55 -16.71 -21.12
C ARG A 186 33.69 -16.94 -20.11
N ARG A 187 33.38 -17.10 -18.82
CA ARG A 187 34.10 -17.93 -17.82
C ARG A 187 33.04 -18.36 -16.80
N LYS A 188 32.72 -19.66 -16.72
CA LYS A 188 33.31 -20.65 -15.78
C LYS A 188 33.27 -20.15 -14.34
#